data_AF-A0A834IQJ9-F1
#
_entry.id   AF-A0A834IQJ9-F1
#
_cell.length_a   1.000
_cell.length_b   1.000
_cell.length_c   1.000
_cell.angle_alpha   90.00
_cell.angle_beta   90.00
_cell.angle_gamma   90.00
#
_symmetry.space_group_name_H-M   'P 1'
#
loop_
_entity.id
_entity.type
_entity.pdbx_description
1 polymer ?
#
loop_
_entity_poly.entity_id
_entity_poly.type
_entity_poly.pdbx_seq_one_letter_code
_entity_poly.pdbx_strand_id
1 'polypeptide(L)'
;MSRLSTERRLRFSVEQDLQLLREVIRQNPFENVDRWKEVHENFVNKCNIPFSLRTCKDHCNHLLNLYLKESLKIRPRESRTEFAKKKKYLQEILELRKIFNADNVASKSAKLSNSWEEKDDSLNALLKQDPDTLHSRLEDNDDDDDDFYWKEDNEKEDTDPSDIEEKLRKQELALQERKLALKEQQNQLEQEMLAFDKMEQGKRMEIESAAGRKMSGGKMWRKPRERLRYTNEHSLMLLKEVLDRNPFEDPYRWSTVHENFVRMTGRPHTLRSVREHVDYLLKLYVKGDLENKARYKGSDEEHQEKLQMLQEVLVLKEKYFDVIQEKKPKDIRIKRPRSDNSSNEDVEESTDMFLDDDLNDDNLLLQNNSSVSSTYDGGALTNAVTLQFLKEKHATEVELKKKELELKDRKISLAEKEYKLAREKFDFERQERTRRLQMETQERTTHLRILEQQQKVLLMFFEQNKN
;
A
#
# COMPACT_ATOMS: atom_id res chain seq x y z
N MET A 1 19.53 36.04 27.95
CA MET A 1 19.11 34.62 27.93
C MET A 1 18.70 34.25 26.51
N SER A 2 19.59 33.54 25.81
CA SER A 2 19.40 33.14 24.42
C SER A 2 18.28 32.11 24.31
N ARG A 3 17.31 32.38 23.42
CA ARG A 3 16.23 31.46 23.07
C ARG A 3 16.84 30.20 22.47
N LEU A 4 16.58 29.04 23.09
CA LEU A 4 16.94 27.74 22.56
C LEU A 4 16.39 27.62 21.13
N SER A 5 17.33 27.46 20.20
CA SER A 5 17.08 27.29 18.77
C SER A 5 16.05 26.18 18.56
N THR A 6 15.00 26.46 17.78
CA THR A 6 14.14 25.44 17.16
C THR A 6 15.02 24.29 16.65
N GLU A 7 14.75 23.10 17.17
CA GLU A 7 15.58 21.91 17.07
C GLU A 7 15.81 21.56 15.59
N ARG A 8 16.98 21.96 15.07
CA ARG A 8 17.36 21.64 13.69
C ARG A 8 17.49 20.12 13.64
N ARG A 9 16.69 19.47 12.79
CA ARG A 9 16.83 18.04 12.48
C ARG A 9 18.32 17.70 12.36
N LEU A 10 18.81 16.85 13.26
CA LEU A 10 20.19 16.35 13.25
C LEU A 10 20.45 15.71 11.88
N ARG A 11 21.50 16.16 11.21
CA ARG A 11 21.93 15.66 9.91
C ARG A 11 23.28 14.98 10.09
N PHE A 12 23.45 13.81 9.48
CA PHE A 12 24.73 13.14 9.45
C PHE A 12 25.76 13.98 8.70
N SER A 13 26.91 14.22 9.31
CA SER A 13 28.10 14.76 8.65
C SER A 13 28.78 13.69 7.78
N VAL A 14 29.75 14.10 6.95
CA VAL A 14 30.53 13.17 6.12
C VAL A 14 31.34 12.21 7.01
N GLU A 15 31.95 12.75 8.06
CA GLU A 15 32.70 11.95 9.04
C GLU A 15 31.81 10.94 9.76
N GLN A 16 30.58 11.33 10.11
CA GLN A 16 29.61 10.44 10.73
C GLN A 16 29.15 9.32 9.78
N ASP A 17 28.97 9.61 8.48
CA ASP A 17 28.69 8.55 7.50
C ASP A 17 29.83 7.52 7.50
N LEU A 18 31.08 7.97 7.40
CA LEU A 18 32.25 7.09 7.35
C LEU A 18 32.39 6.27 8.64
N GLN A 19 32.20 6.91 9.79
CA GLN A 19 32.30 6.24 11.08
C GLN A 19 31.18 5.20 11.28
N LEU A 20 29.96 5.52 10.87
CA LEU A 20 28.84 4.57 10.91
C LEU A 20 29.09 3.37 10.00
N LEU A 21 29.49 3.60 8.74
CA LEU A 21 29.73 2.52 7.79
C LEU A 21 30.89 1.62 8.24
N ARG A 22 31.96 2.20 8.79
CA ARG A 22 33.08 1.45 9.36
C ARG A 22 32.63 0.55 10.51
N GLU A 23 31.76 1.05 11.38
CA GLU A 23 31.25 0.30 12.52
C GLU A 23 30.31 -0.84 12.08
N VAL A 24 29.48 -0.60 11.06
CA VAL A 24 28.62 -1.63 10.43
C VAL A 24 29.47 -2.76 9.83
N ILE A 25 30.58 -2.44 9.16
CA ILE A 25 31.50 -3.46 8.64
C ILE A 25 32.14 -4.25 9.77
N ARG A 26 32.62 -3.56 10.81
CA ARG A 26 33.33 -4.17 11.93
C ARG A 26 32.48 -5.18 12.69
N GLN A 27 31.24 -4.81 13.02
CA GLN A 27 30.35 -5.65 13.83
C GLN A 27 29.50 -6.60 12.98
N ASN A 28 29.36 -6.32 11.69
CA ASN A 28 28.54 -7.09 10.75
C ASN A 28 27.15 -7.43 11.31
N PRO A 29 26.24 -6.44 11.41
CA PRO A 29 24.93 -6.65 11.99
C PRO A 29 23.95 -7.41 11.08
N PHE A 30 24.43 -7.91 9.93
CA PHE A 30 23.65 -8.78 9.04
C PHE A 30 23.73 -10.25 9.46
N GLU A 31 24.82 -10.65 10.14
CA GLU A 31 24.97 -11.99 10.71
C GLU A 31 24.07 -12.18 11.94
N ASN A 32 24.04 -11.18 12.83
CA ASN A 32 23.16 -11.13 13.98
C ASN A 32 22.56 -9.72 14.12
N VAL A 33 21.23 -9.65 14.07
CA VAL A 33 20.46 -8.39 14.11
C VAL A 33 20.69 -7.63 15.42
N ASP A 34 20.99 -8.31 16.53
CA ASP A 34 21.24 -7.68 17.84
C ASP A 34 22.54 -6.88 17.87
N ARG A 35 23.51 -7.20 17.00
CA ARG A 35 24.77 -6.45 16.87
C ARG A 35 24.56 -5.01 16.39
N TRP A 36 23.36 -4.65 15.89
CA TRP A 36 23.02 -3.25 15.64
C TRP A 36 23.10 -2.40 16.92
N LYS A 37 22.83 -2.97 18.10
CA LYS A 37 22.98 -2.28 19.39
C LYS A 37 24.43 -1.89 19.63
N GLU A 38 25.36 -2.81 19.42
CA GLU A 38 26.80 -2.53 19.54
C GLU A 38 27.29 -1.51 18.51
N VAL A 39 26.79 -1.59 17.27
CA VAL A 39 27.11 -0.59 16.23
C VAL A 39 26.67 0.80 16.70
N HIS A 40 25.46 0.89 17.25
CA HIS A 40 24.88 2.14 17.72
C HIS A 40 25.63 2.70 18.93
N GLU A 41 25.90 1.90 19.95
CA GLU A 41 26.66 2.32 21.14
C GLU A 41 28.05 2.81 20.77
N ASN A 42 28.80 2.03 19.96
CA ASN A 42 30.14 2.43 19.53
C ASN A 42 30.13 3.68 18.65
N PHE A 43 29.11 3.86 17.82
CA PHE A 43 28.95 5.04 16.98
C PHE A 43 28.59 6.29 17.81
N VAL A 44 27.63 6.19 18.72
CA VAL A 44 27.21 7.29 19.59
C VAL A 44 28.34 7.71 20.52
N ASN A 45 29.07 6.76 21.10
CA ASN A 45 30.22 7.03 21.97
C ASN A 45 31.33 7.78 21.23
N LYS A 46 31.61 7.43 19.96
CA LYS A 46 32.64 8.10 19.16
C LYS A 46 32.20 9.47 18.62
N CYS A 47 30.94 9.60 18.22
CA CYS A 47 30.42 10.84 17.63
C CYS A 47 29.89 11.84 18.66
N ASN A 48 29.73 11.42 19.93
CA ASN A 48 29.19 12.20 21.04
C ASN A 48 27.85 12.89 20.71
N ILE A 49 27.03 12.24 19.88
CA ILE A 49 25.72 12.74 19.44
C ILE A 49 24.70 11.62 19.61
N PRO A 50 23.58 11.85 20.31
CA PRO A 50 22.60 10.81 20.64
C PRO A 50 21.67 10.51 19.46
N PHE A 51 22.22 9.90 18.41
CA PHE A 51 21.38 9.31 17.38
C PHE A 51 20.65 8.09 17.95
N SER A 52 19.40 7.85 17.53
CA SER A 52 18.72 6.60 17.90
C SER A 52 19.24 5.42 17.08
N LEU A 53 19.15 4.21 17.63
CA LEU A 53 19.46 2.95 16.93
C LEU A 53 18.77 2.88 15.56
N ARG A 54 17.47 3.22 15.54
CA ARG A 54 16.66 3.26 14.31
C ARG A 54 17.22 4.26 13.30
N THR A 55 17.62 5.44 13.75
CA THR A 55 18.19 6.48 12.87
C THR A 55 19.50 6.00 12.22
N CYS A 56 20.37 5.33 12.95
CA CYS A 56 21.60 4.76 12.40
C CYS A 56 21.31 3.69 11.33
N LYS A 57 20.38 2.77 11.62
CA LYS A 57 19.96 1.72 10.67
C LYS A 57 19.32 2.29 9.41
N ASP A 58 18.36 3.20 9.56
CA ASP A 58 17.66 3.84 8.45
C ASP A 58 18.62 4.65 7.57
N HIS A 59 19.58 5.34 8.18
CA HIS A 59 20.59 6.12 7.47
C HIS A 59 21.57 5.22 6.69
N CYS A 60 22.06 4.13 7.30
CA CYS A 60 22.89 3.15 6.59
C CYS A 60 22.16 2.56 5.37
N ASN A 61 20.91 2.13 5.54
CA ASN A 61 20.07 1.63 4.44
C ASN A 61 19.83 2.70 3.37
N HIS A 62 19.64 3.95 3.76
CA HIS A 62 19.49 5.04 2.81
C HIS A 62 20.75 5.23 1.96
N LEU A 63 21.94 5.21 2.57
CA LEU A 63 23.21 5.31 1.85
C LEU A 63 23.42 4.13 0.88
N LEU A 64 23.09 2.91 1.31
CA LEU A 64 23.13 1.72 0.44
C LEU A 64 22.18 1.84 -0.74
N ASN A 65 20.94 2.29 -0.51
CA ASN A 65 19.96 2.48 -1.57
C ASN A 65 20.39 3.57 -2.58
N LEU A 66 21.00 4.65 -2.10
CA LEU A 66 21.54 5.69 -2.99
C LEU A 66 22.68 5.15 -3.86
N TYR A 67 23.54 4.30 -3.28
CA TYR A 67 24.63 3.64 -3.98
C TYR A 67 24.14 2.65 -5.03
N LEU A 68 23.19 1.78 -4.68
CA LEU A 68 22.57 0.82 -5.61
C LEU A 68 21.87 1.50 -6.80
N LYS A 69 21.30 2.69 -6.59
CA LYS A 69 20.64 3.47 -7.64
C LYS A 69 21.59 4.38 -8.42
N GLU A 70 22.90 4.25 -8.21
CA GLU A 70 23.95 5.12 -8.78
C GLU A 70 23.72 6.62 -8.57
N SER A 71 22.89 6.96 -7.57
CA SER A 71 22.41 8.31 -7.28
C SER A 71 23.21 8.99 -6.16
N LEU A 72 24.24 8.31 -5.65
CA LEU A 72 25.10 8.81 -4.59
C LEU A 72 26.00 9.94 -5.12
N LYS A 73 25.67 11.18 -4.76
CA LYS A 73 26.41 12.39 -5.15
C LYS A 73 27.41 12.82 -4.07
N ILE A 74 28.53 13.39 -4.50
CA ILE A 74 29.53 14.02 -3.60
C ILE A 74 28.87 15.22 -2.92
N ARG A 75 28.96 15.29 -1.60
CA ARG A 75 28.44 16.46 -0.87
C ARG A 75 29.39 17.67 -1.01
N PRO A 76 28.90 18.91 -0.93
CA PRO A 76 29.74 20.12 -1.06
C PRO A 76 30.91 20.24 -0.05
N ARG A 77 30.90 19.49 1.05
CA ARG A 77 31.96 19.46 2.08
C ARG A 77 32.72 18.13 2.14
N GLU A 78 32.47 17.23 1.19
CA GLU A 78 33.07 15.90 1.13
C GLU A 78 34.25 15.93 0.16
N SER A 79 35.43 15.49 0.62
CA SER A 79 36.59 15.38 -0.25
C SER A 79 36.46 14.18 -1.20
N ARG A 80 37.15 14.22 -2.35
CA ARG A 80 37.12 13.13 -3.33
C ARG A 80 37.65 11.81 -2.74
N THR A 81 38.56 11.89 -1.78
CA THR A 81 39.13 10.73 -1.07
C THR A 81 38.15 10.17 -0.03
N GLU A 82 37.44 11.00 0.72
CA GLU A 82 36.34 10.59 1.62
C GLU A 82 35.22 9.90 0.85
N PHE A 83 34.81 10.46 -0.28
CA PHE A 83 33.79 9.87 -1.13
C PHE A 83 34.20 8.48 -1.66
N ALA A 84 35.47 8.33 -2.05
CA ALA A 84 36.01 7.05 -2.48
C ALA A 84 36.00 6.02 -1.33
N LYS A 85 36.41 6.40 -0.11
CA LYS A 85 36.32 5.55 1.09
C LYS A 85 34.89 5.14 1.38
N LYS A 86 33.96 6.08 1.32
CA LYS A 86 32.53 5.82 1.53
C LYS A 86 31.97 4.82 0.51
N LYS A 87 32.30 4.97 -0.77
CA LYS A 87 31.94 3.99 -1.81
C LYS A 87 32.53 2.61 -1.53
N LYS A 88 33.80 2.54 -1.12
CA LYS A 88 34.46 1.28 -0.74
C LYS A 88 33.71 0.58 0.40
N TYR A 89 33.38 1.32 1.46
CA TYR A 89 32.64 0.76 2.59
C TYR A 89 31.22 0.31 2.20
N LEU A 90 30.52 1.06 1.34
CA LEU A 90 29.20 0.65 0.87
C LEU A 90 29.26 -0.63 0.02
N GLN A 91 30.28 -0.77 -0.82
CA GLN A 91 30.51 -1.99 -1.58
C GLN A 91 30.78 -3.19 -0.66
N GLU A 92 31.64 -3.02 0.35
CA GLU A 92 31.96 -4.07 1.32
C GLU A 92 30.72 -4.53 2.11
N ILE A 93 29.87 -3.58 2.53
CA ILE A 93 28.59 -3.88 3.19
C ILE A 93 27.64 -4.63 2.26
N LEU A 94 27.60 -4.30 0.97
CA LEU A 94 26.80 -5.04 0.00
C LEU A 94 27.29 -6.48 -0.17
N GLU A 95 28.59 -6.71 -0.18
CA GLU A 95 29.14 -8.07 -0.23
C GLU A 95 28.81 -8.85 1.05
N LEU A 96 28.94 -8.25 2.23
CA LEU A 96 28.50 -8.86 3.50
C LEU A 96 27.02 -9.27 3.46
N ARG A 97 26.16 -8.42 2.86
CA ARG A 97 24.74 -8.73 2.69
C ARG A 97 24.50 -9.86 1.70
N LYS A 98 25.28 -9.96 0.63
CA LYS A 98 25.16 -11.03 -0.38
C LYS A 98 25.56 -12.38 0.20
N ILE A 99 26.70 -12.45 0.89
CA ILE A 99 27.20 -13.67 1.53
C ILE A 99 26.13 -14.22 2.47
N PHE A 100 25.58 -13.37 3.34
CA PHE A 100 24.56 -13.82 4.27
C PHE A 100 23.23 -14.19 3.59
N ASN A 101 22.80 -13.46 2.55
CA ASN A 101 21.60 -13.84 1.81
C ASN A 101 21.78 -15.19 1.08
N ALA A 102 22.98 -15.49 0.58
CA ALA A 102 23.28 -16.78 -0.05
C ALA A 102 23.25 -17.92 0.98
N ASP A 103 23.86 -17.72 2.15
CA ASP A 103 23.88 -18.72 3.24
C ASP A 103 22.49 -18.96 3.84
N ASN A 104 21.65 -17.93 3.90
CA ASN A 104 20.27 -18.04 4.40
C ASN A 104 19.36 -18.77 3.39
N VAL A 105 19.61 -18.63 2.09
CA VAL A 105 18.93 -19.40 1.03
C VAL A 105 19.40 -20.86 1.04
N ALA A 106 20.69 -21.12 1.21
CA ALA A 106 21.23 -22.47 1.37
C ALA A 106 20.71 -23.17 2.65
N SER A 107 20.62 -22.43 3.76
CA SER A 107 20.11 -22.94 5.04
C SER A 107 18.59 -23.20 5.01
N LYS A 108 17.82 -22.42 4.25
CA LYS A 108 16.39 -22.68 4.02
C LYS A 108 16.16 -23.85 3.06
N SER A 109 17.03 -24.02 2.06
CA SER A 109 17.04 -25.20 1.18
C SER A 109 17.31 -26.49 1.97
N ALA A 110 18.29 -26.49 2.88
CA ALA A 110 18.58 -27.62 3.76
C ALA A 110 17.45 -27.93 4.76
N LYS A 111 16.79 -26.91 5.32
CA LYS A 111 15.62 -27.10 6.20
C LYS A 111 14.37 -27.58 5.47
N LEU A 112 14.18 -27.19 4.21
CA LEU A 112 13.12 -27.78 3.38
C LEU A 112 13.43 -29.24 3.06
N SER A 113 14.68 -29.56 2.68
CA SER A 113 15.11 -30.95 2.38
C SER A 113 14.82 -31.91 3.53
N ASN A 114 15.15 -31.53 4.77
CA ASN A 114 14.89 -32.38 5.95
C ASN A 114 13.40 -32.51 6.30
N SER A 115 12.53 -31.60 5.83
CA SER A 115 11.09 -31.68 6.05
C SER A 115 10.37 -32.60 5.04
N TRP A 116 11.03 -32.96 3.93
CA TRP A 116 10.47 -33.91 2.95
C TRP A 116 10.87 -35.36 3.28
N GLU A 117 12.04 -35.60 3.86
CA GLU A 117 12.48 -36.95 4.24
C GLU A 117 11.61 -37.59 5.35
N GLU A 118 11.14 -36.83 6.34
CA GLU A 118 10.25 -37.37 7.39
C GLU A 118 8.86 -37.80 6.87
N LYS A 119 8.43 -37.26 5.72
CA LYS A 119 7.15 -37.62 5.09
C LYS A 119 7.25 -38.83 4.17
N ASP A 120 8.41 -39.06 3.55
CA ASP A 120 8.62 -40.25 2.72
C ASP A 120 8.82 -41.53 3.55
N ASP A 121 9.36 -41.43 4.77
CA ASP A 121 9.43 -42.57 5.69
C ASP A 121 8.03 -43.00 6.20
N SER A 122 7.10 -42.06 6.32
CA SER A 122 5.70 -42.35 6.69
C SER A 122 4.89 -42.97 5.53
N LEU A 123 5.22 -42.62 4.28
CA LEU A 123 4.58 -43.17 3.07
C LEU A 123 5.12 -44.56 2.70
N ASN A 124 6.43 -44.79 2.87
CA ASN A 124 7.04 -46.11 2.66
C ASN A 124 6.67 -47.12 3.76
N ALA A 125 6.33 -46.67 4.97
CA ALA A 125 5.78 -47.54 6.02
C ALA A 125 4.34 -48.00 5.71
N LEU A 126 3.56 -47.19 4.97
CA LEU A 126 2.19 -47.54 4.57
C LEU A 126 2.15 -48.46 3.34
N LEU A 127 3.16 -48.39 2.46
CA LEU A 127 3.27 -49.25 1.27
C LEU A 127 3.82 -50.66 1.55
N LYS A 128 4.21 -50.96 2.80
CA LYS A 128 4.70 -52.28 3.24
C LYS A 128 3.65 -53.15 3.94
N GLN A 129 2.38 -52.75 3.93
CA GLN A 129 1.30 -53.64 4.36
C GLN A 129 0.93 -54.61 3.24
N ASP A 130 0.90 -55.89 3.58
CA ASP A 130 0.82 -57.03 2.67
C ASP A 130 -0.34 -56.95 1.66
N PRO A 131 -0.11 -57.33 0.38
CA PRO A 131 -1.12 -57.30 -0.68
C PRO A 131 -2.24 -58.34 -0.52
N ASP A 132 -2.14 -59.27 0.45
CA ASP A 132 -3.09 -60.37 0.62
C ASP A 132 -4.39 -59.99 1.36
N THR A 133 -4.56 -58.74 1.81
CA THR A 133 -5.76 -58.32 2.56
C THR A 133 -6.76 -57.48 1.75
N LEU A 134 -6.47 -57.16 0.48
CA LEU A 134 -7.31 -56.31 -0.36
C LEU A 134 -8.13 -57.06 -1.42
N HIS A 135 -8.00 -58.40 -1.51
CA HIS A 135 -8.74 -59.21 -2.48
C HIS A 135 -10.13 -59.68 -2.01
N SER A 136 -10.54 -59.44 -0.75
CA SER A 136 -11.80 -59.97 -0.20
C SER A 136 -12.95 -58.97 -0.06
N ARG A 137 -12.99 -57.89 -0.85
CA ARG A 137 -14.07 -56.88 -0.70
C ARG A 137 -14.67 -56.30 -1.98
N LEU A 138 -14.45 -56.92 -3.13
CA LEU A 138 -15.10 -56.53 -4.39
C LEU A 138 -15.44 -57.75 -5.25
N GLU A 139 -15.96 -58.80 -4.62
CA GLU A 139 -16.75 -59.83 -5.32
C GLU A 139 -18.20 -59.62 -4.89
N ASP A 140 -19.04 -59.38 -5.89
CA ASP A 140 -20.52 -59.37 -5.92
C ASP A 140 -21.03 -58.13 -6.66
N ASN A 141 -21.01 -58.23 -7.99
CA ASN A 141 -22.11 -57.88 -8.89
C ASN A 141 -21.67 -58.26 -10.31
N ASP A 142 -21.85 -59.54 -10.61
CA ASP A 142 -22.13 -60.03 -11.96
C ASP A 142 -23.50 -59.48 -12.43
N ASP A 143 -23.71 -59.57 -13.74
CA ASP A 143 -24.92 -59.26 -14.53
C ASP A 143 -25.04 -57.81 -15.04
N ASP A 144 -24.43 -57.57 -16.20
CA ASP A 144 -25.20 -57.30 -17.43
C ASP A 144 -24.26 -57.31 -18.65
N ASP A 145 -24.39 -58.40 -19.43
CA ASP A 145 -23.87 -58.57 -20.78
C ASP A 145 -24.51 -57.53 -21.73
N ASP A 146 -23.82 -56.43 -21.99
CA ASP A 146 -24.09 -55.59 -23.16
C ASP A 146 -22.82 -55.53 -24.03
N ASP A 147 -22.62 -56.62 -24.77
CA ASP A 147 -21.78 -56.67 -25.97
C ASP A 147 -22.29 -55.65 -27.00
N PHE A 148 -21.91 -54.38 -26.84
CA PHE A 148 -22.14 -53.34 -27.82
C PHE A 148 -21.16 -53.53 -28.99
N TYR A 149 -21.51 -54.50 -29.82
CA TYR A 149 -20.90 -54.82 -31.09
C TYR A 149 -21.00 -53.59 -31.99
N TRP A 150 -19.91 -52.83 -32.11
CA TRP A 150 -19.75 -51.82 -33.15
C TRP A 150 -19.79 -52.53 -34.51
N LYS A 151 -21.00 -52.72 -35.06
CA LYS A 151 -21.17 -52.99 -36.48
C LYS A 151 -20.65 -51.77 -37.21
N GLU A 152 -19.47 -51.92 -37.80
CA GLU A 152 -19.02 -51.10 -38.91
C GLU A 152 -19.97 -51.33 -40.09
N ASP A 153 -21.17 -50.75 -40.02
CA ASP A 153 -22.03 -50.54 -41.18
C ASP A 153 -21.35 -49.44 -42.02
N ASN A 154 -20.36 -49.89 -42.78
CA ASN A 154 -19.63 -49.14 -43.79
C ASN A 154 -20.53 -48.99 -45.04
N GLU A 155 -21.74 -48.45 -44.84
CA GLU A 155 -22.55 -47.93 -45.92
C GLU A 155 -21.89 -46.62 -46.34
N LYS A 156 -21.13 -46.68 -47.44
CA LYS A 156 -20.77 -45.49 -48.21
C LYS A 156 -22.06 -44.89 -48.76
N GLU A 157 -22.77 -44.14 -47.94
CA GLU A 157 -23.68 -43.12 -48.42
C GLU A 157 -22.81 -42.12 -49.18
N ASP A 158 -22.93 -42.13 -50.51
CA ASP A 158 -22.42 -41.12 -51.43
C ASP A 158 -23.06 -39.77 -51.05
N THR A 159 -22.58 -39.19 -49.95
CA THR A 159 -23.03 -37.92 -49.44
C THR A 159 -22.40 -36.86 -50.33
N ASP A 160 -23.23 -36.22 -51.15
CA ASP A 160 -22.82 -35.17 -52.06
C ASP A 160 -21.94 -34.15 -51.31
N PRO A 161 -20.71 -33.86 -51.78
CA PRO A 161 -19.79 -32.92 -51.11
C PRO A 161 -20.42 -31.56 -50.78
N SER A 162 -21.45 -31.15 -51.52
CA SER A 162 -22.26 -29.96 -51.27
C SER A 162 -22.94 -29.97 -49.89
N ASP A 163 -23.41 -31.13 -49.43
CA ASP A 163 -24.15 -31.30 -48.17
C ASP A 163 -23.24 -31.19 -46.93
N ILE A 164 -21.96 -31.53 -47.10
CA ILE A 164 -20.94 -31.41 -46.05
C ILE A 164 -20.55 -29.93 -45.86
N GLU A 165 -20.41 -29.18 -46.95
CA GLU A 165 -20.11 -27.74 -46.89
C GLU A 165 -21.25 -26.96 -46.25
N GLU A 166 -22.51 -27.31 -46.55
CA GLU A 166 -23.68 -26.68 -45.93
C GLU A 166 -23.77 -26.98 -44.42
N LYS A 167 -23.51 -28.22 -44.00
CA LYS A 167 -23.43 -28.60 -42.58
C LYS A 167 -22.33 -27.82 -41.83
N LEU A 168 -21.16 -27.66 -42.44
CA LEU A 168 -20.05 -26.87 -41.87
C LEU A 168 -20.43 -25.39 -41.71
N ARG A 169 -21.05 -24.77 -42.72
CA ARG A 169 -21.53 -23.38 -42.62
C ARG A 169 -22.58 -23.21 -41.53
N LYS A 170 -23.51 -24.18 -41.40
CA LYS A 170 -24.53 -24.17 -40.35
C LYS A 170 -23.91 -24.29 -38.95
N GLN A 171 -22.89 -25.13 -38.79
CA GLN A 171 -22.17 -25.27 -37.52
C GLN A 171 -21.37 -24.00 -37.17
N GLU A 172 -20.75 -23.36 -38.16
CA GLU A 172 -20.02 -22.10 -37.97
C GLU A 172 -20.97 -20.97 -37.56
N LEU A 173 -22.14 -20.87 -38.19
CA LEU A 173 -23.15 -19.88 -37.85
C LEU A 173 -23.68 -20.08 -36.42
N ALA A 174 -23.96 -21.34 -36.03
CA ALA A 174 -24.35 -21.65 -34.66
C ALA A 174 -23.26 -21.30 -33.62
N LEU A 175 -21.98 -21.47 -33.97
CA LEU A 175 -20.87 -21.06 -33.11
C LEU A 175 -20.76 -19.53 -32.99
N GLN A 176 -21.02 -18.80 -34.07
CA GLN A 176 -21.04 -17.34 -34.05
C GLN A 176 -22.19 -16.81 -33.19
N GLU A 177 -23.38 -17.37 -33.31
CA GLU A 177 -24.55 -17.03 -32.47
C GLU A 177 -24.26 -17.28 -30.99
N ARG A 178 -23.65 -18.43 -30.65
CA ARG A 178 -23.26 -18.74 -29.26
C ARG A 178 -22.22 -17.76 -28.70
N LYS A 179 -21.26 -17.33 -29.52
CA LYS A 179 -20.27 -16.31 -29.12
C LYS A 179 -20.92 -14.95 -28.88
N LEU A 180 -21.90 -14.57 -29.70
CA LEU A 180 -22.64 -13.32 -29.55
C LEU A 180 -23.46 -13.33 -28.26
N ALA A 181 -24.17 -14.44 -27.98
CA ALA A 181 -24.94 -14.60 -26.74
C ALA A 181 -24.06 -14.51 -25.48
N LEU A 182 -22.86 -15.11 -25.48
CA LEU A 182 -21.91 -14.99 -24.36
C LEU A 182 -21.43 -13.55 -24.15
N LYS A 183 -21.18 -12.82 -25.23
CA LYS A 183 -20.77 -11.41 -25.16
C LYS A 183 -21.90 -10.53 -24.61
N GLU A 184 -23.14 -10.80 -24.99
CA GLU A 184 -24.30 -10.10 -24.45
C GLU A 184 -24.49 -10.36 -22.94
N GLN A 185 -24.31 -11.61 -22.51
CA GLN A 185 -24.34 -11.98 -21.09
C GLN A 185 -23.23 -11.28 -20.28
N GLN A 186 -22.03 -11.15 -20.84
CA GLN A 186 -20.94 -10.39 -20.20
C GLN A 186 -21.26 -8.90 -20.05
N ASN A 187 -21.82 -8.28 -21.10
CA ASN A 187 -22.24 -6.88 -21.04
C ASN A 187 -23.35 -6.65 -20.00
N GLN A 188 -24.31 -7.59 -19.88
CA GLN A 188 -25.35 -7.51 -18.84
C GLN A 188 -24.75 -7.58 -17.43
N LEU A 189 -23.82 -8.51 -17.17
CA LEU A 189 -23.12 -8.61 -15.90
C LEU A 189 -22.32 -7.34 -15.56
N GLU A 190 -21.66 -6.74 -16.54
CA GLU A 190 -20.92 -5.48 -16.36
C GLU A 190 -21.86 -4.32 -16.01
N GLN A 191 -23.03 -4.24 -16.65
CA GLN A 191 -24.06 -3.24 -16.32
C GLN A 191 -24.62 -3.45 -14.91
N GLU A 192 -24.86 -4.69 -14.50
CA GLU A 192 -25.32 -5.02 -13.15
C GLU A 192 -24.27 -4.68 -12.09
N MET A 193 -22.99 -4.98 -12.34
CA MET A 193 -21.90 -4.57 -11.45
C MET A 193 -21.84 -3.05 -11.29
N LEU A 194 -21.95 -2.31 -12.38
CA LEU A 194 -21.92 -0.85 -12.35
C LEU A 194 -23.15 -0.24 -11.64
N ALA A 195 -24.31 -0.89 -11.75
CA ALA A 195 -25.51 -0.52 -10.98
C ALA A 195 -25.34 -0.81 -9.48
N PHE A 196 -24.72 -1.94 -9.13
CA PHE A 196 -24.41 -2.29 -7.75
C PHE A 196 -23.45 -1.30 -7.11
N ASP A 197 -22.37 -0.92 -7.81
CA ASP A 197 -21.40 0.06 -7.32
C ASP A 197 -22.05 1.43 -7.08
N LYS A 198 -22.94 1.88 -7.98
CA LYS A 198 -23.71 3.12 -7.79
C LYS A 198 -24.61 3.04 -6.55
N MET A 199 -25.26 1.89 -6.32
CA MET A 199 -26.08 1.68 -5.13
C MET A 199 -25.23 1.69 -3.85
N GLU A 200 -24.05 1.06 -3.86
CA GLU A 200 -23.15 1.04 -2.70
C GLU A 200 -22.60 2.43 -2.39
N GLN A 201 -22.23 3.21 -3.42
CA GLN A 201 -21.81 4.60 -3.24
C GLN A 201 -22.92 5.46 -2.63
N GLY A 202 -24.17 5.29 -3.10
CA GLY A 202 -25.33 5.98 -2.51
C GLY A 202 -25.51 5.66 -1.03
N LYS A 203 -25.46 4.37 -0.66
CA LYS A 203 -25.55 3.93 0.74
C LYS A 203 -24.40 4.45 1.61
N ARG A 204 -23.18 4.50 1.08
CA ARG A 204 -22.03 5.07 1.80
C ARG A 204 -22.22 6.56 2.10
N MET A 205 -22.69 7.32 1.12
CA MET A 205 -23.00 8.74 1.30
C MET A 205 -24.13 8.96 2.30
N GLU A 206 -25.14 8.09 2.32
CA GLU A 206 -26.24 8.13 3.27
C GLU A 206 -25.78 7.81 4.70
N ILE A 207 -24.92 6.79 4.87
CA ILE A 207 -24.32 6.42 6.16
C ILE A 207 -23.40 7.53 6.67
N GLU A 208 -22.57 8.15 5.81
CA GLU A 208 -21.72 9.27 6.19
C GLU A 208 -22.56 10.52 6.57
N SER A 209 -23.65 10.77 5.86
CA SER A 209 -24.60 11.85 6.18
C SER A 209 -25.33 11.60 7.51
N ALA A 210 -25.67 10.35 7.82
CA ALA A 210 -26.30 9.95 9.08
C ALA A 210 -25.31 9.98 10.26
N ALA A 211 -24.05 9.58 10.03
CA ALA A 211 -22.99 9.58 11.04
C ALA A 211 -22.49 10.99 11.39
N GLY A 212 -22.63 11.97 10.50
CA GLY A 212 -22.23 13.37 10.74
C GLY A 212 -23.02 14.10 11.84
N ARG A 213 -24.12 13.54 12.38
CA ARG A 213 -24.96 14.22 13.40
C ARG A 213 -24.77 13.75 14.84
N LYS A 214 -24.05 12.66 15.10
CA LYS A 214 -23.85 12.15 16.46
C LYS A 214 -22.42 11.66 16.60
N MET A 215 -21.80 11.90 17.76
CA MET A 215 -20.50 11.36 18.22
C MET A 215 -19.29 12.31 18.15
N SER A 216 -19.30 13.32 19.02
CA SER A 216 -18.08 13.71 19.76
C SER A 216 -17.84 12.68 20.88
N GLY A 217 -16.67 12.06 20.95
CA GLY A 217 -16.22 11.36 22.17
C GLY A 217 -15.82 9.89 22.05
N GLY A 218 -15.17 9.47 20.96
CA GLY A 218 -14.52 8.16 20.89
C GLY A 218 -13.08 8.31 20.39
N LYS A 219 -12.10 7.87 21.20
CA LYS A 219 -10.69 7.72 20.80
C LYS A 219 -10.59 6.61 19.75
N MET A 220 -11.01 6.93 18.54
CA MET A 220 -10.79 6.10 17.36
C MET A 220 -9.30 6.14 17.03
N TRP A 221 -8.70 4.97 16.81
CA TRP A 221 -7.45 4.83 16.08
C TRP A 221 -7.59 5.58 14.76
N ARG A 222 -7.14 6.83 14.72
CA ARG A 222 -7.26 7.65 13.51
C ARG A 222 -6.38 6.97 12.48
N LYS A 223 -7.00 6.48 11.40
CA LYS A 223 -6.29 6.14 10.16
C LYS A 223 -5.21 7.20 9.94
N PRO A 224 -3.96 6.82 9.64
CA PRO A 224 -2.86 7.77 9.48
C PRO A 224 -3.37 8.91 8.61
N ARG A 225 -3.48 10.12 9.17
CA ARG A 225 -4.02 11.26 8.43
C ARG A 225 -3.12 11.43 7.23
N GLU A 226 -3.62 11.03 6.08
CA GLU A 226 -2.92 11.17 4.83
C GLU A 226 -2.58 12.65 4.73
N ARG A 227 -1.28 12.96 4.66
CA ARG A 227 -0.84 14.35 4.69
C ARG A 227 -1.49 15.02 3.50
N LEU A 228 -2.44 15.93 3.74
CA LEU A 228 -3.09 16.68 2.68
C LEU A 228 -2.00 17.38 1.87
N ARG A 229 -1.80 16.93 0.64
CA ARG A 229 -0.89 17.54 -0.32
C ARG A 229 -1.72 18.40 -1.26
N TYR A 230 -1.26 19.63 -1.48
CA TYR A 230 -1.82 20.49 -2.51
C TYR A 230 -1.41 19.96 -3.87
N THR A 231 -2.39 19.77 -4.76
CA THR A 231 -2.16 19.49 -6.18
C THR A 231 -1.94 20.82 -6.93
N ASN A 232 -1.54 20.73 -8.19
CA ASN A 232 -1.44 21.92 -9.04
C ASN A 232 -2.80 22.57 -9.26
N GLU A 233 -3.83 21.76 -9.54
CA GLU A 233 -5.22 22.20 -9.66
C GLU A 233 -5.71 22.93 -8.40
N HIS A 234 -5.47 22.37 -7.21
CA HIS A 234 -5.80 23.07 -5.96
C HIS A 234 -5.08 24.41 -5.84
N SER A 235 -3.83 24.51 -6.33
CA SER A 235 -3.08 25.77 -6.27
C SER A 235 -3.68 26.81 -7.21
N LEU A 236 -4.13 26.43 -8.41
CA LEU A 236 -4.81 27.32 -9.35
C LEU A 236 -6.16 27.79 -8.80
N MET A 237 -7.00 26.88 -8.32
CA MET A 237 -8.29 27.23 -7.70
C MET A 237 -8.12 28.20 -6.52
N LEU A 238 -7.09 27.97 -5.70
CA LEU A 238 -6.80 28.85 -4.58
C LEU A 238 -6.36 30.24 -5.04
N LEU A 239 -5.49 30.34 -6.04
CA LEU A 239 -5.04 31.62 -6.56
C LEU A 239 -6.20 32.41 -7.19
N LYS A 240 -7.11 31.75 -7.93
CA LYS A 240 -8.34 32.38 -8.45
C LYS A 240 -9.19 32.99 -7.33
N GLU A 241 -9.47 32.22 -6.28
CA GLU A 241 -10.28 32.73 -5.16
C GLU A 241 -9.58 33.88 -4.40
N VAL A 242 -8.26 33.85 -4.29
CA VAL A 242 -7.46 34.94 -3.69
C VAL A 242 -7.55 36.21 -4.53
N LEU A 243 -7.50 36.09 -5.86
CA LEU A 243 -7.68 37.24 -6.77
C LEU A 243 -9.10 37.82 -6.66
N ASP A 244 -10.12 36.96 -6.66
CA ASP A 244 -11.53 37.38 -6.65
C ASP A 244 -11.95 38.09 -5.35
N ARG A 245 -11.51 37.57 -4.19
CA ARG A 245 -11.88 38.12 -2.88
C ARG A 245 -10.89 39.15 -2.36
N ASN A 246 -9.66 39.12 -2.85
CA ASN A 246 -8.55 39.95 -2.41
C ASN A 246 -8.43 40.02 -0.88
N PRO A 247 -7.91 38.97 -0.23
CA PRO A 247 -7.80 38.92 1.23
C PRO A 247 -6.64 39.77 1.80
N PHE A 248 -5.89 40.48 0.94
CA PHE A 248 -4.86 41.43 1.38
C PHE A 248 -5.44 42.81 1.69
N GLU A 249 -6.56 43.19 1.07
CA GLU A 249 -7.27 44.42 1.42
C GLU A 249 -7.93 44.33 2.81
N ASP A 250 -8.53 43.18 3.10
CA ASP A 250 -9.17 42.89 4.38
C ASP A 250 -8.82 41.47 4.87
N PRO A 251 -8.06 41.36 5.98
CA PRO A 251 -7.67 40.07 6.56
C PRO A 251 -8.82 39.13 6.92
N TYR A 252 -10.04 39.63 7.14
CA TYR A 252 -11.20 38.79 7.45
C TYR A 252 -11.70 38.00 6.23
N ARG A 253 -11.45 38.49 5.01
CA ARG A 253 -11.86 37.81 3.76
C ARG A 253 -11.15 36.48 3.53
N TRP A 254 -10.04 36.22 4.23
CA TRP A 254 -9.41 34.91 4.25
C TRP A 254 -10.36 33.80 4.72
N SER A 255 -11.32 34.09 5.61
CA SER A 255 -12.32 33.08 6.03
C SER A 255 -13.18 32.66 4.84
N THR A 256 -13.66 33.65 4.06
CA THR A 256 -14.46 33.41 2.84
C THR A 256 -13.66 32.65 1.79
N VAL A 257 -12.40 33.03 1.55
CA VAL A 257 -11.50 32.31 0.63
C VAL A 257 -11.33 30.86 1.07
N HIS A 258 -11.14 30.62 2.36
CA HIS A 258 -10.98 29.28 2.92
C HIS A 258 -12.25 28.43 2.80
N GLU A 259 -13.41 28.98 3.14
CA GLU A 259 -14.70 28.30 3.03
C GLU A 259 -15.01 27.92 1.58
N ASN A 260 -14.82 28.84 0.64
CA ASN A 260 -15.01 28.58 -0.79
C ASN A 260 -14.02 27.54 -1.30
N PHE A 261 -12.74 27.62 -0.90
CA PHE A 261 -11.72 26.65 -1.29
C PHE A 261 -12.01 25.24 -0.77
N VAL A 262 -12.44 25.10 0.49
CA VAL A 262 -12.84 23.80 1.06
C VAL A 262 -14.08 23.26 0.34
N ARG A 263 -15.06 24.13 0.02
CA ARG A 263 -16.25 23.74 -0.75
C ARG A 263 -15.90 23.26 -2.16
N MET A 264 -14.99 23.94 -2.86
CA MET A 264 -14.56 23.58 -4.22
C MET A 264 -13.74 22.28 -4.24
N THR A 265 -12.81 22.11 -3.29
CA THR A 265 -11.91 20.94 -3.27
C THR A 265 -12.50 19.72 -2.59
N GLY A 266 -13.57 19.88 -1.80
CA GLY A 266 -14.15 18.81 -0.97
C GLY A 266 -13.20 18.30 0.12
N ARG A 267 -12.06 18.98 0.37
CA ARG A 267 -11.03 18.53 1.30
C ARG A 267 -10.94 19.46 2.52
N PRO A 268 -10.80 18.90 3.74
CA PRO A 268 -10.75 19.70 4.96
C PRO A 268 -9.38 20.37 5.13
N HIS A 269 -9.20 21.53 4.51
CA HIS A 269 -8.06 22.42 4.74
C HIS A 269 -8.33 23.34 5.94
N THR A 270 -7.27 23.79 6.62
CA THR A 270 -7.38 24.81 7.68
C THR A 270 -7.08 26.19 7.08
N LEU A 271 -7.73 27.23 7.62
CA LEU A 271 -7.49 28.63 7.24
C LEU A 271 -5.99 28.99 7.22
N ARG A 272 -5.27 28.54 8.26
CA ARG A 272 -3.83 28.72 8.38
C ARG A 272 -3.07 28.04 7.24
N SER A 273 -3.40 26.79 6.92
CA SER A 273 -2.73 26.05 5.85
C SER A 273 -2.95 26.70 4.48
N VAL A 274 -4.15 27.23 4.23
CA VAL A 274 -4.46 27.94 2.98
C VAL A 274 -3.57 29.19 2.84
N ARG A 275 -3.49 30.02 3.88
CA ARG A 275 -2.62 31.21 3.91
C ARG A 275 -1.14 30.85 3.70
N GLU A 276 -0.65 29.88 4.48
CA GLU A 276 0.75 29.42 4.39
C GLU A 276 1.08 28.85 3.01
N HIS A 277 0.12 28.20 2.35
CA HIS A 277 0.32 27.67 0.99
C HIS A 277 0.43 28.79 -0.05
N VAL A 278 -0.40 29.84 0.04
CA VAL A 278 -0.28 31.02 -0.84
C VAL A 278 1.07 31.70 -0.65
N ASP A 279 1.49 31.93 0.60
CA ASP A 279 2.80 32.51 0.90
C ASP A 279 3.96 31.65 0.39
N TYR A 280 3.82 30.32 0.49
CA TYR A 280 4.79 29.39 -0.06
C TYR A 280 4.90 29.49 -1.58
N LEU A 281 3.76 29.56 -2.30
CA LEU A 281 3.75 29.71 -3.75
C LEU A 281 4.39 31.03 -4.19
N LEU A 282 4.06 32.14 -3.53
CA LEU A 282 4.68 33.44 -3.79
C LEU A 282 6.18 33.42 -3.51
N LYS A 283 6.61 32.78 -2.42
CA LYS A 283 8.04 32.65 -2.09
C LYS A 283 8.81 31.85 -3.14
N LEU A 284 8.22 30.78 -3.66
CA LEU A 284 8.85 30.00 -4.73
C LEU A 284 8.91 30.79 -6.04
N TYR A 285 7.87 31.57 -6.34
CA TYR A 285 7.81 32.43 -7.52
C TYR A 285 8.92 33.50 -7.47
N VAL A 286 9.03 34.25 -6.37
CA VAL A 286 10.08 35.27 -6.17
C VAL A 286 11.49 34.67 -6.24
N LYS A 287 11.65 33.41 -5.82
CA LYS A 287 12.94 32.72 -5.87
C LYS A 287 13.33 32.23 -7.28
N GLY A 288 12.44 32.33 -8.27
CA GLY A 288 12.62 31.74 -9.60
C GLY A 288 12.57 30.21 -9.60
N ASP A 289 12.27 29.58 -8.45
CA ASP A 289 12.19 28.11 -8.35
C ASP A 289 10.97 27.58 -9.12
N LEU A 290 9.95 28.42 -9.34
CA LEU A 290 8.72 28.05 -10.05
C LEU A 290 8.89 28.00 -11.57
N GLU A 291 9.91 28.67 -12.14
CA GLU A 291 10.21 28.64 -13.59
C GLU A 291 10.82 27.31 -14.06
N ASN A 292 11.18 26.42 -13.12
CA ASN A 292 11.67 25.08 -13.44
C ASN A 292 10.55 24.19 -13.98
N LYS A 293 10.24 24.31 -15.29
CA LYS A 293 9.33 23.43 -16.05
C LYS A 293 9.58 21.95 -15.77
N ALA A 294 10.85 21.54 -15.59
CA ALA A 294 11.26 20.15 -15.34
C ALA A 294 10.65 19.51 -14.08
N ARG A 295 10.11 20.30 -13.14
CA ARG A 295 9.42 19.77 -11.93
C ARG A 295 7.90 19.91 -11.99
N TYR A 296 7.38 20.63 -12.97
CA TYR A 296 5.96 20.79 -13.16
C TYR A 296 5.40 19.54 -13.87
N LYS A 297 4.36 18.93 -13.28
CA LYS A 297 3.71 17.72 -13.82
C LYS A 297 2.41 18.04 -14.58
N GLY A 298 2.07 19.31 -14.78
CA GLY A 298 0.86 19.73 -15.50
C GLY A 298 1.17 20.13 -16.94
N SER A 299 0.14 20.62 -17.65
CA SER A 299 0.32 21.13 -19.02
C SER A 299 1.12 22.44 -19.02
N ASP A 300 1.75 22.74 -20.15
CA ASP A 300 2.48 24.01 -20.32
C ASP A 300 1.53 25.23 -20.19
N GLU A 301 0.25 25.07 -20.54
CA GLU A 301 -0.78 26.09 -20.40
C GLU A 301 -1.13 26.37 -18.93
N GLU A 302 -1.38 25.31 -18.14
CA GLU A 302 -1.62 25.44 -16.69
C GLU A 302 -0.44 26.10 -15.96
N HIS A 303 0.78 25.81 -16.42
CA HIS A 303 1.98 26.40 -15.87
C HIS A 303 2.01 27.92 -16.11
N GLN A 304 1.71 28.34 -17.33
CA GLN A 304 1.69 29.75 -17.71
C GLN A 304 0.57 30.52 -16.97
N GLU A 305 -0.63 29.94 -16.89
CA GLU A 305 -1.75 30.52 -16.14
C GLU A 305 -1.37 30.71 -14.67
N LYS A 306 -0.70 29.70 -14.07
CA LYS A 306 -0.23 29.79 -12.68
C LYS A 306 0.79 30.90 -12.47
N LEU A 307 1.75 31.08 -13.38
CA LEU A 307 2.74 32.15 -13.30
C LEU A 307 2.08 33.52 -13.41
N GLN A 308 1.13 33.67 -14.33
CA GLN A 308 0.36 34.91 -14.48
C GLN A 308 -0.41 35.25 -13.20
N MET A 309 -1.15 34.30 -12.64
CA MET A 309 -1.90 34.53 -11.39
C MET A 309 -0.98 34.84 -10.21
N LEU A 310 0.18 34.19 -10.12
CA LEU A 310 1.14 34.48 -9.05
C LEU A 310 1.70 35.89 -9.15
N GLN A 311 1.96 36.37 -10.37
CA GLN A 311 2.36 37.75 -10.59
C GLN A 311 1.25 38.73 -10.15
N GLU A 312 0.00 38.48 -10.52
CA GLU A 312 -1.14 39.32 -10.12
C GLU A 312 -1.36 39.32 -8.60
N VAL A 313 -1.29 38.14 -7.96
CA VAL A 313 -1.39 38.01 -6.49
C VAL A 313 -0.23 38.72 -5.79
N LEU A 314 0.98 38.68 -6.36
CA LEU A 314 2.14 39.41 -5.82
C LEU A 314 1.91 40.92 -5.87
N VAL A 315 1.44 41.44 -7.00
CA VAL A 315 1.09 42.87 -7.16
C VAL A 315 0.00 43.28 -6.16
N LEU A 316 -1.03 42.45 -5.96
CA LEU A 316 -2.06 42.71 -4.93
C LEU A 316 -1.44 42.74 -3.53
N LYS A 317 -0.58 41.77 -3.21
CA LYS A 317 0.07 41.69 -1.90
C LYS A 317 0.90 42.95 -1.64
N GLU A 318 1.68 43.41 -2.61
CA GLU A 318 2.49 44.64 -2.51
C GLU A 318 1.61 45.88 -2.35
N LYS A 319 0.57 46.03 -3.17
CA LYS A 319 -0.36 47.18 -3.13
C LYS A 319 -0.99 47.39 -1.76
N TYR A 320 -1.34 46.31 -1.05
CA TYR A 320 -2.01 46.38 0.25
C TYR A 320 -1.07 46.12 1.44
N PHE A 321 0.22 45.87 1.20
CA PHE A 321 1.19 45.60 2.26
C PHE A 321 1.35 46.79 3.21
N ASP A 322 1.41 48.00 2.67
CA ASP A 322 1.61 49.23 3.45
C ASP A 322 0.38 49.56 4.30
N VAL A 323 -0.83 49.36 3.74
CA VAL A 323 -2.12 49.55 4.43
C VAL A 323 -2.25 48.64 5.66
N ILE A 324 -1.68 47.43 5.61
CA ILE A 324 -1.70 46.48 6.74
C ILE A 324 -0.71 46.90 7.84
N GLN A 325 0.44 47.48 7.50
CA GLN A 325 1.43 47.90 8.50
C GLN A 325 1.03 49.19 9.22
N GLU A 326 0.36 50.12 8.54
CA GLU A 326 -0.10 51.38 9.14
C GLU A 326 -1.23 51.19 10.17
N LYS A 327 -2.02 50.12 10.04
CA LYS A 327 -3.13 49.80 10.97
C LYS A 327 -2.71 49.08 12.26
N LYS A 328 -1.42 48.78 12.48
CA LYS A 328 -0.98 48.28 13.80
C LYS A 328 -0.97 49.46 14.76
N PRO A 329 -1.89 49.53 15.76
CA PRO A 329 -1.83 50.58 16.76
C PRO A 329 -0.46 50.50 17.43
N LYS A 330 0.29 51.61 17.39
CA LYS A 330 1.50 51.76 18.20
C LYS A 330 1.05 51.59 19.65
N ASP A 331 1.33 50.43 20.23
CA ASP A 331 1.16 50.18 21.66
C ASP A 331 1.90 51.29 22.41
N ILE A 332 1.13 52.26 22.91
CA ILE A 332 1.57 53.22 23.90
C ILE A 332 1.91 52.36 25.12
N ARG A 333 3.20 52.04 25.27
CA ARG A 333 3.73 51.39 26.47
C ARG A 333 3.44 52.29 27.66
N ILE A 334 2.33 52.04 28.34
CA ILE A 334 2.11 52.49 29.71
C ILE A 334 3.16 51.77 30.56
N LYS A 335 4.26 52.49 30.85
CA LYS A 335 5.29 52.06 31.80
C LYS A 335 4.62 51.90 33.16
N ARG A 336 4.40 50.66 33.60
CA ARG A 336 4.15 50.37 35.03
C ARG A 336 5.48 50.58 35.79
N PRO A 337 5.50 51.38 36.86
CA PRO A 337 6.69 51.56 37.68
C PRO A 337 7.00 50.25 38.41
N ARG A 338 8.28 49.84 38.33
CA ARG A 338 8.88 48.78 39.13
C ARG A 338 8.93 49.26 40.58
N SER A 339 8.28 48.53 41.48
CA SER A 339 8.53 48.61 42.92
C SER A 339 9.77 47.81 43.26
N ASP A 340 10.71 48.47 43.93
CA ASP A 340 11.82 47.88 44.67
C ASP A 340 11.32 47.05 45.86
N ASN A 341 11.98 45.91 46.11
CA ASN A 341 12.15 45.25 47.42
C ASN A 341 13.17 44.10 47.21
N SER A 342 14.38 44.18 47.78
CA SER A 342 14.79 43.67 49.11
C SER A 342 14.85 42.13 49.12
N SER A 343 16.01 41.46 48.98
CA SER A 343 17.13 41.20 49.92
C SER A 343 17.03 39.83 50.62
N ASN A 344 18.15 39.07 50.62
CA ASN A 344 18.51 37.94 51.50
C ASN A 344 17.68 36.64 51.35
N GLU A 345 18.16 35.42 51.59
CA GLU A 345 19.42 34.83 52.08
C GLU A 345 19.38 33.31 51.76
N ASP A 346 20.55 32.68 51.78
CA ASP A 346 20.80 31.24 51.61
C ASP A 346 20.10 30.35 52.66
N VAL A 347 19.56 29.19 52.25
CA VAL A 347 19.55 27.93 53.03
C VAL A 347 19.48 26.73 52.07
N GLU A 348 20.53 25.91 52.07
CA GLU A 348 20.47 24.51 51.63
C GLU A 348 19.75 23.67 52.69
N GLU A 349 18.83 22.76 52.31
CA GLU A 349 18.68 21.47 53.02
C GLU A 349 17.83 20.45 52.22
N SER A 350 18.50 19.36 51.84
CA SER A 350 18.12 17.94 52.04
C SER A 350 16.64 17.52 52.18
N THR A 351 16.11 16.78 51.20
CA THR A 351 15.24 15.57 51.35
C THR A 351 15.06 15.00 49.93
N ASP A 352 15.73 13.94 49.49
CA ASP A 352 15.53 12.51 49.80
C ASP A 352 14.07 12.04 49.92
N MET A 353 13.84 10.81 49.44
CA MET A 353 12.63 10.00 49.33
C MET A 353 11.99 9.95 47.92
N PHE A 354 12.22 8.88 47.13
CA PHE A 354 11.50 7.59 47.16
C PHE A 354 9.99 7.79 46.87
N LEU A 355 9.38 7.22 45.81
CA LEU A 355 9.24 5.79 45.52
C LEU A 355 8.73 5.56 44.08
N ASP A 356 9.28 4.53 43.45
CA ASP A 356 8.54 3.64 42.54
C ASP A 356 7.27 3.11 43.21
N ASP A 357 6.16 3.05 42.48
CA ASP A 357 5.23 1.92 42.62
C ASP A 357 4.33 1.86 41.37
N ASP A 358 4.68 0.93 40.49
CA ASP A 358 3.68 0.06 39.86
C ASP A 358 2.71 -0.41 40.95
N LEU A 359 1.40 -0.42 40.69
CA LEU A 359 0.56 -1.55 41.09
C LEU A 359 -0.83 -1.45 40.44
N ASN A 360 -1.21 -2.59 39.87
CA ASN A 360 -2.58 -3.02 39.59
C ASN A 360 -3.55 -2.64 40.71
N ASP A 361 -4.76 -2.23 40.33
CA ASP A 361 -5.94 -2.84 40.95
C ASP A 361 -7.13 -2.76 39.97
N ASP A 362 -7.29 -3.87 39.25
CA ASP A 362 -8.60 -4.34 38.83
C ASP A 362 -9.41 -4.69 40.08
N ASN A 363 -10.73 -4.52 39.97
CA ASN A 363 -11.75 -5.14 40.82
C ASN A 363 -12.13 -4.37 42.10
N LEU A 364 -13.25 -3.63 42.04
CA LEU A 364 -14.38 -3.71 42.99
C LEU A 364 -15.30 -2.49 42.85
N LEU A 365 -16.51 -2.71 42.31
CA LEU A 365 -17.79 -2.35 42.93
C LEU A 365 -18.93 -2.39 41.90
N LEU A 366 -19.34 -3.62 41.58
CA LEU A 366 -20.75 -3.93 41.41
C LEU A 366 -21.26 -4.37 42.78
N GLN A 367 -22.08 -3.53 43.44
CA GLN A 367 -23.29 -3.91 44.18
C GLN A 367 -23.84 -2.78 45.08
N ASN A 368 -25.14 -2.56 44.93
CA ASN A 368 -26.14 -2.19 45.94
C ASN A 368 -26.14 -0.79 46.59
N ASN A 369 -27.14 0.02 46.22
CA ASN A 369 -28.33 0.35 47.05
C ASN A 369 -29.15 1.44 46.31
N SER A 370 -30.30 1.16 45.69
CA SER A 370 -31.64 1.09 46.28
C SER A 370 -31.84 1.91 47.55
N SER A 371 -32.19 3.20 47.39
CA SER A 371 -33.28 3.89 48.11
C SER A 371 -33.21 5.41 47.93
N VAL A 372 -33.91 5.96 46.93
CA VAL A 372 -34.44 7.33 47.02
C VAL A 372 -35.84 7.32 46.42
N SER A 373 -36.83 7.30 47.31
CA SER A 373 -38.20 7.68 47.03
C SER A 373 -38.23 9.19 46.81
N SER A 374 -38.55 9.62 45.60
CA SER A 374 -38.98 10.99 45.31
C SER A 374 -39.96 10.98 44.14
N THR A 375 -41.23 10.76 44.50
CA THR A 375 -42.42 11.42 43.96
C THR A 375 -42.46 11.71 42.46
N TYR A 376 -42.78 10.74 41.59
CA TYR A 376 -43.56 10.99 40.37
C TYR A 376 -44.39 9.76 39.99
N ASP A 377 -45.70 9.90 40.14
CA ASP A 377 -46.73 8.98 39.66
C ASP A 377 -46.74 9.06 38.12
N GLY A 378 -46.19 8.05 37.45
CA GLY A 378 -46.01 8.03 35.98
C GLY A 378 -45.03 6.98 35.41
N GLY A 379 -44.31 6.23 36.26
CA GLY A 379 -43.18 5.38 35.85
C GLY A 379 -43.49 3.98 35.27
N ALA A 380 -44.75 3.56 35.18
CA ALA A 380 -45.08 2.21 34.66
C ALA A 380 -45.00 2.11 33.12
N LEU A 381 -45.41 3.17 32.41
CA LEU A 381 -45.37 3.23 30.95
C LEU A 381 -43.95 3.41 30.40
N THR A 382 -43.08 4.14 31.10
CA THR A 382 -41.71 4.43 30.66
C THR A 382 -40.82 3.18 30.70
N ASN A 383 -41.01 2.29 31.68
CA ASN A 383 -40.25 1.05 31.78
C ASN A 383 -40.63 0.04 30.69
N ALA A 384 -41.92 -0.07 30.33
CA ALA A 384 -42.37 -0.93 29.23
C ALA A 384 -41.83 -0.45 27.87
N VAL A 385 -41.89 0.86 27.61
CA VAL A 385 -41.33 1.47 26.39
C VAL A 385 -39.81 1.28 26.33
N THR A 386 -39.11 1.45 27.45
CA THR A 386 -37.65 1.25 27.52
C THR A 386 -37.25 -0.20 27.26
N LEU A 387 -37.98 -1.17 27.83
CA LEU A 387 -37.75 -2.60 27.56
C LEU A 387 -38.06 -2.99 26.12
N GLN A 388 -39.09 -2.40 25.52
CA GLN A 388 -39.44 -2.65 24.12
C GLN A 388 -38.35 -2.10 23.18
N PHE A 389 -37.84 -0.89 23.45
CA PHE A 389 -36.71 -0.32 22.71
C PHE A 389 -35.43 -1.17 22.84
N LEU A 390 -35.14 -1.72 24.02
CA LEU A 390 -33.98 -2.60 24.20
C LEU A 390 -34.13 -3.93 23.45
N LYS A 391 -35.33 -4.52 23.40
CA LYS A 391 -35.62 -5.71 22.59
C LYS A 391 -35.47 -5.43 21.11
N GLU A 392 -35.99 -4.29 20.63
CA GLU A 392 -35.87 -3.86 19.24
C GLU A 392 -34.42 -3.54 18.84
N LYS A 393 -33.67 -2.89 19.73
CA LYS A 393 -32.23 -2.65 19.54
C LYS A 393 -31.44 -3.96 19.47
N HIS A 394 -31.74 -4.91 20.34
CA HIS A 394 -31.07 -6.22 20.30
C HIS A 394 -31.45 -7.00 19.03
N ALA A 395 -32.72 -6.97 18.61
CA ALA A 395 -33.17 -7.62 17.38
C ALA A 395 -32.47 -7.04 16.13
N THR A 396 -32.38 -5.71 16.04
CA THR A 396 -31.68 -5.03 14.95
C THR A 396 -30.17 -5.31 14.98
N GLU A 397 -29.55 -5.40 16.16
CA GLU A 397 -28.14 -5.77 16.29
C GLU A 397 -27.86 -7.22 15.84
N VAL A 398 -28.75 -8.16 16.19
CA VAL A 398 -28.65 -9.55 15.73
C VAL A 398 -28.84 -9.64 14.21
N GLU A 399 -29.78 -8.90 13.65
CA GLU A 399 -30.02 -8.87 12.20
C GLU A 399 -28.81 -8.28 11.44
N LEU A 400 -28.19 -7.23 11.98
CA LEU A 400 -26.97 -6.66 11.41
C LEU A 400 -25.80 -7.65 11.46
N LYS A 401 -25.60 -8.35 12.59
CA LYS A 401 -24.57 -9.38 12.70
C LYS A 401 -24.80 -10.53 11.73
N LYS A 402 -26.06 -10.94 11.52
CA LYS A 402 -26.43 -11.95 10.52
C LYS A 402 -26.09 -11.51 9.10
N LYS A 403 -26.44 -10.26 8.73
CA LYS A 403 -26.07 -9.69 7.41
C LYS A 403 -24.56 -9.55 7.24
N GLU A 404 -23.83 -9.21 8.30
CA GLU A 404 -22.37 -9.14 8.25
C GLU A 404 -21.73 -10.52 8.01
N LEU A 405 -22.24 -11.57 8.67
CA LEU A 405 -21.80 -12.94 8.43
C LEU A 405 -22.10 -13.39 7.00
N GLU A 406 -23.31 -13.15 6.50
CA GLU A 406 -23.68 -13.48 5.12
C GLU A 406 -22.79 -12.77 4.09
N LEU A 407 -22.42 -11.51 4.33
CA LEU A 407 -21.47 -10.79 3.49
C LEU A 407 -20.06 -11.37 3.56
N LYS A 408 -19.62 -11.85 4.72
CA LYS A 408 -18.32 -12.54 4.87
C LYS A 408 -18.33 -13.85 4.11
N ASP A 409 -19.39 -14.65 4.23
CA ASP A 409 -19.53 -15.92 3.51
C ASP A 409 -19.56 -15.70 1.99
N ARG A 410 -20.27 -14.67 1.52
CA ARG A 410 -20.29 -14.31 0.09
C ARG A 410 -18.91 -13.88 -0.42
N LYS A 411 -18.14 -13.15 0.39
CA LYS A 411 -16.76 -12.77 0.04
C LYS A 411 -15.84 -13.99 -0.05
N ILE A 412 -15.98 -14.93 0.90
CA ILE A 412 -15.23 -16.18 0.89
C ILE A 412 -15.57 -16.98 -0.38
N SER A 413 -16.85 -17.14 -0.70
CA SER A 413 -17.29 -17.86 -1.91
C SER A 413 -16.77 -17.21 -3.21
N LEU A 414 -16.70 -15.89 -3.29
CA LEU A 414 -16.11 -15.20 -4.44
C LEU A 414 -14.60 -15.46 -4.53
N ALA A 415 -13.88 -15.38 -3.42
CA ALA A 415 -12.45 -15.67 -3.39
C ALA A 415 -12.13 -17.12 -3.79
N GLU A 416 -12.96 -18.08 -3.36
CA GLU A 416 -12.84 -19.49 -3.77
C GLU A 416 -13.05 -19.67 -5.28
N LYS A 417 -14.04 -18.98 -5.87
CA LYS A 417 -14.28 -18.99 -7.32
C LYS A 417 -13.13 -18.36 -8.09
N GLU A 418 -12.59 -17.24 -7.62
CA GLU A 418 -11.41 -16.61 -8.21
C GLU A 418 -10.18 -17.53 -8.17
N TYR A 419 -9.96 -18.21 -7.04
CA TYR A 419 -8.88 -19.18 -6.90
C TYR A 419 -9.05 -20.36 -7.88
N LYS A 420 -10.27 -20.88 -8.02
CA LYS A 420 -10.58 -21.96 -8.98
C LYS A 420 -10.29 -21.53 -10.42
N LEU A 421 -10.75 -20.35 -10.83
CA LEU A 421 -10.51 -19.81 -12.17
C LEU A 421 -9.01 -19.55 -12.42
N ALA A 422 -8.28 -19.06 -11.42
CA ALA A 422 -6.84 -18.87 -11.53
C ALA A 422 -6.09 -20.19 -11.74
N ARG A 423 -6.52 -21.26 -11.04
CA ARG A 423 -5.97 -22.60 -11.22
C ARG A 423 -6.25 -23.16 -12.61
N GLU A 424 -7.49 -23.05 -13.09
CA GLU A 424 -7.87 -23.50 -14.44
C GLU A 424 -7.07 -22.73 -15.52
N LYS A 425 -6.90 -21.41 -15.38
CA LYS A 425 -6.05 -20.62 -16.29
C LYS A 425 -4.61 -21.10 -16.32
N PHE A 426 -4.04 -21.41 -15.16
CA PHE A 426 -2.68 -21.93 -15.06
C PHE A 426 -2.54 -23.29 -15.75
N ASP A 427 -3.52 -24.18 -15.59
CA ASP A 427 -3.52 -25.48 -16.25
C ASP A 427 -3.66 -25.36 -17.78
N PHE A 428 -4.52 -24.46 -18.27
CA PHE A 428 -4.62 -24.16 -19.70
C PHE A 428 -3.32 -23.57 -20.27
N GLU A 429 -2.69 -22.62 -19.58
CA GLU A 429 -1.41 -22.05 -20.01
C GLU A 429 -0.31 -23.12 -20.06
N ARG A 430 -0.29 -24.02 -19.07
CA ARG A 430 0.64 -25.16 -19.04
C ARG A 430 0.42 -26.09 -20.24
N GLN A 431 -0.83 -26.45 -20.53
CA GLN A 431 -1.18 -27.28 -21.68
C GLN A 431 -0.79 -26.61 -23.01
N GLU A 432 -1.03 -25.31 -23.14
CA GLU A 432 -0.65 -24.55 -24.34
C GLU A 432 0.86 -24.57 -24.56
N ARG A 433 1.65 -24.34 -23.50
CA ARG A 433 3.12 -24.42 -23.59
C ARG A 433 3.58 -25.82 -23.99
N THR A 434 2.99 -26.87 -23.44
CA THR A 434 3.35 -28.25 -23.82
C THR A 434 3.01 -28.55 -25.28
N ARG A 435 1.86 -28.09 -25.78
CA ARG A 435 1.47 -28.26 -27.18
C ARG A 435 2.40 -27.49 -28.13
N ARG A 436 2.79 -26.25 -27.77
CA ARG A 436 3.76 -25.47 -28.54
C ARG A 436 5.12 -26.17 -28.63
N LEU A 437 5.61 -26.70 -27.50
CA LEU A 437 6.87 -27.42 -27.46
C LEU A 437 6.82 -28.73 -28.26
N GLN A 438 5.69 -29.44 -28.24
CA GLN A 438 5.47 -30.63 -29.08
C GLN A 438 5.50 -30.29 -30.57
N MET A 439 4.81 -29.22 -30.98
CA MET A 439 4.83 -28.74 -32.37
C MET A 439 6.25 -28.35 -32.80
N GLU A 440 6.97 -27.59 -31.99
CA GLU A 440 8.36 -27.21 -32.27
C GLU A 440 9.29 -28.43 -32.38
N THR A 441 9.09 -29.43 -31.51
CA THR A 441 9.84 -30.69 -31.57
C THR A 441 9.53 -31.44 -32.85
N GLN A 442 8.25 -31.53 -33.25
CA GLN A 442 7.85 -32.16 -34.50
C GLN A 442 8.46 -31.43 -35.70
N GLU A 443 8.40 -30.11 -35.75
CA GLU A 443 9.03 -29.30 -36.81
C GLU A 443 10.53 -29.56 -36.91
N ARG A 444 11.26 -29.53 -35.77
CA ARG A 444 12.69 -29.85 -35.74
C ARG A 444 12.99 -31.27 -36.24
N THR A 445 12.19 -32.27 -35.85
CA THR A 445 12.40 -33.66 -36.32
C THR A 445 12.14 -33.81 -37.82
N THR A 446 11.12 -33.14 -38.37
CA THR A 446 10.86 -33.14 -39.82
C THR A 446 11.98 -32.44 -40.58
N HIS A 447 12.47 -31.31 -40.06
CA HIS A 447 13.59 -30.58 -40.66
C HIS A 447 14.88 -31.44 -40.67
N LEU A 448 15.20 -32.11 -39.56
CA LEU A 448 16.33 -33.05 -39.50
C LEU A 448 16.18 -34.18 -40.52
N ARG A 449 14.98 -34.77 -40.63
CA ARG A 449 14.72 -35.84 -41.61
C ARG A 449 14.92 -35.36 -43.05
N ILE A 450 14.52 -34.12 -43.37
CA ILE A 450 14.74 -33.52 -44.69
C ILE A 450 16.24 -33.34 -44.95
N LEU A 451 17.01 -32.85 -43.97
CA LEU A 451 18.46 -32.71 -44.10
C LEU A 451 19.16 -34.05 -44.32
N GLU A 452 18.76 -35.09 -43.58
CA GLU A 452 19.28 -36.45 -43.77
C GLU A 452 18.99 -36.99 -45.18
N GLN A 453 17.78 -36.74 -45.70
CA GLN A 453 17.42 -37.11 -47.08
C GLN A 453 18.28 -36.35 -48.10
N GLN A 454 18.49 -35.04 -47.93
CA GLN A 454 19.37 -34.25 -48.79
C GLN A 454 20.82 -34.77 -48.78
N GLN A 455 21.34 -35.13 -47.60
CA GLN A 455 22.67 -35.71 -47.47
C GLN A 455 22.80 -37.05 -48.20
N LYS A 456 21.79 -37.92 -48.11
CA LYS A 456 21.76 -39.19 -48.86
C LYS A 456 21.77 -38.97 -50.37
N VAL A 457 20.96 -38.02 -50.87
CA VAL A 457 20.94 -37.68 -52.30
C VAL A 457 22.30 -37.17 -52.78
N LEU A 458 22.94 -36.29 -51.99
CA LEU A 458 24.30 -35.81 -52.29
C LEU A 458 25.31 -36.95 -52.36
N LEU A 459 25.27 -37.89 -51.39
CA LEU A 459 26.16 -39.04 -51.38
C LEU A 459 25.96 -39.94 -52.62
N MET A 460 24.71 -40.25 -52.99
CA MET A 460 24.42 -41.02 -54.20
C MET A 460 24.95 -40.32 -55.46
N PHE A 461 24.84 -38.99 -55.53
CA PHE A 461 25.38 -38.20 -56.65
C PHE A 461 26.91 -38.26 -56.71
N PHE A 462 27.60 -38.22 -55.56
CA PHE A 462 29.06 -38.38 -55.50
C PHE A 462 29.53 -39.79 -55.87
N GLU A 463 28.76 -40.83 -55.53
CA GLU A 463 29.06 -42.22 -55.90
C GLU A 463 28.89 -42.46 -57.41
N GLN A 464 27.85 -41.91 -58.04
CA GLN A 464 27.64 -42.04 -59.49
C GLN A 464 28.72 -41.35 -60.33
N ASN A 465 29.29 -40.23 -59.85
CA ASN A 465 30.35 -39.50 -60.55
C ASN A 465 31.77 -40.03 -60.29
N LYS A 466 31.92 -41.14 -59.54
CA LYS A 466 33.20 -41.80 -59.29
C LYS A 466 33.51 -42.96 -60.26
N ASN A 467 32.53 -43.39 -61.05
CA ASN A 467 32.71 -44.30 -62.19
C ASN A 467 32.81 -43.49 -63.48
#